data_AF-A0A6N9IYN3-F1
#
_entry.id   AF-A0A6N9IYN3-F1
#
_cell.length_a   1.000
_cell.length_b   1.000
_cell.length_c   1.000
_cell.angle_alpha   90.00
_cell.angle_beta   90.00
_cell.angle_gamma   90.00
#
_symmetry.space_group_name_H-M   'P 1'
#
loop_
_entity.id
_entity.type
_entity.pdbx_description
1 polymer ?
#
loop_
_entity_poly.entity_id
_entity_poly.type
_entity_poly.pdbx_seq_one_letter_code
_entity_poly.pdbx_strand_id
1 'polypeptide(L)'
;MWVLRDSRQELGKWLNWDEGHAYVKACNEQNYLGYNDWRLPTKSEVRSLFRHQDEYREVFLNLPKKPARRVSNYQAGGETCVWTSETRYDSYAWKSYFPNMREVCVDQSVSTTGTSVRMVRDMD
;
A
#
# COMPACT_ATOMS: atom_id res chain seq x y z
N MET A 1 -3.87 4.44 12.75
CA MET A 1 -2.96 3.27 12.91
C MET A 1 -2.84 2.53 11.59
N TRP A 2 -1.62 2.11 11.21
CA TRP A 2 -1.36 1.35 9.97
C TRP A 2 -1.10 -0.13 10.28
N VAL A 3 -1.55 -1.04 9.40
CA VAL A 3 -1.10 -2.44 9.47
C VAL A 3 0.37 -2.56 9.09
N LEU A 4 1.09 -3.42 9.81
CA LEU A 4 2.52 -3.63 9.57
C LEU A 4 2.77 -4.37 8.24
N ARG A 5 1.95 -5.39 7.96
CA ARG A 5 2.06 -6.24 6.77
C ARG A 5 0.93 -5.90 5.81
N ASP A 6 1.30 -5.62 4.56
CA ASP A 6 0.32 -5.40 3.49
C ASP A 6 -0.18 -6.74 2.91
N SER A 7 -1.21 -6.67 2.07
CA SER A 7 -1.85 -7.84 1.48
C SER A 7 -0.90 -8.73 0.69
N ARG A 8 0.17 -8.18 0.09
CA ARG A 8 1.17 -8.97 -0.65
C ARG A 8 2.07 -9.74 0.31
N GLN A 9 2.40 -9.16 1.46
CA GLN A 9 3.18 -9.84 2.50
C GLN A 9 2.40 -10.95 3.21
N GLU A 10 1.09 -10.76 3.35
CA GLU A 10 0.19 -11.74 3.99
C GLU A 10 -0.24 -12.85 3.03
N LEU A 11 -0.65 -12.50 1.80
CA LEU A 11 -1.25 -13.44 0.85
C LEU A 11 -0.27 -13.96 -0.22
N GLY A 12 0.91 -13.35 -0.35
CA GLY A 12 1.87 -13.68 -1.41
C GLY A 12 1.43 -13.31 -2.82
N LYS A 13 0.31 -12.59 -2.99
CA LYS A 13 -0.24 -12.18 -4.29
C LYS A 13 -0.53 -10.69 -4.37
N TRP A 14 -0.54 -10.18 -5.61
CA TRP A 14 -1.01 -8.84 -5.92
C TRP A 14 -2.53 -8.83 -6.02
N LEU A 15 -3.15 -7.72 -5.65
CA LEU A 15 -4.60 -7.56 -5.71
C LEU A 15 -4.94 -6.47 -6.72
N ASN A 16 -5.97 -6.69 -7.54
CA ASN A 16 -6.65 -5.58 -8.20
C ASN A 16 -7.44 -4.75 -7.16
N TRP A 17 -8.10 -3.68 -7.61
CA TRP A 17 -8.75 -2.76 -6.68
C TRP A 17 -9.96 -3.41 -5.97
N ASP A 18 -10.81 -4.14 -6.70
CA ASP A 18 -11.95 -4.87 -6.13
C ASP A 18 -11.53 -5.97 -5.16
N GLU A 19 -10.52 -6.77 -5.52
CA GLU A 19 -9.91 -7.77 -4.63
C GLU A 19 -9.33 -7.11 -3.38
N GLY A 20 -8.79 -5.90 -3.53
CA GLY A 20 -8.33 -5.08 -2.42
C GLY A 20 -9.45 -4.72 -1.45
N HIS A 21 -10.58 -4.26 -1.95
CA HIS A 21 -11.77 -4.00 -1.14
C HIS A 21 -12.31 -5.27 -0.48
N ALA A 22 -12.37 -6.38 -1.22
CA ALA A 22 -12.79 -7.67 -0.69
C ALA A 22 -11.87 -8.14 0.44
N TYR A 23 -10.56 -7.94 0.32
CA TYR A 23 -9.59 -8.24 1.36
C TYR A 23 -9.84 -7.42 2.64
N VAL A 24 -10.04 -6.10 2.51
CA VAL A 24 -10.35 -5.24 3.67
C VAL A 24 -11.64 -5.70 4.36
N LYS A 25 -12.68 -6.00 3.58
CA LYS A 25 -13.96 -6.50 4.12
C LYS A 25 -13.77 -7.80 4.88
N ALA A 26 -13.05 -8.76 4.31
CA ALA A 26 -12.76 -10.04 4.95
C ALA A 26 -11.95 -9.88 6.24
N CYS A 27 -11.00 -8.94 6.29
CA CYS A 27 -10.25 -8.61 7.51
C CYS A 27 -11.17 -8.04 8.60
N ASN A 28 -12.12 -7.18 8.24
CA ASN A 28 -13.08 -6.62 9.19
C ASN A 28 -14.06 -7.65 9.73
N GLU A 29 -14.57 -8.54 8.88
CA GLU A 29 -15.44 -9.65 9.30
C GLU A 29 -14.75 -10.60 10.29
N GLN A 30 -13.42 -10.72 10.20
CA GLN A 30 -12.60 -11.57 11.07
C GLN A 30 -12.06 -10.85 12.31
N ASN A 31 -12.37 -9.57 12.53
CA ASN A 31 -11.74 -8.75 13.57
C ASN A 31 -10.20 -8.82 13.51
N TYR A 32 -9.62 -8.65 12.32
CA TYR A 32 -8.18 -8.75 12.10
C TYR A 32 -7.40 -7.83 13.06
N LEU A 33 -6.40 -8.39 13.74
CA LEU A 33 -5.63 -7.70 14.79
C LEU A 33 -6.49 -7.11 15.93
N GLY A 34 -7.69 -7.65 16.17
CA GLY A 34 -8.61 -7.19 17.20
C GLY A 34 -9.49 -6.01 16.78
N TYR A 35 -9.46 -5.61 15.50
CA TYR A 35 -10.21 -4.46 14.98
C TYR A 35 -11.02 -4.84 13.73
N ASN A 36 -12.10 -4.11 13.48
CA ASN A 36 -13.04 -4.36 12.38
C ASN A 36 -13.40 -3.09 11.57
N ASP A 37 -12.64 -2.02 11.76
CA ASP A 37 -12.77 -0.71 11.15
C ASP A 37 -11.60 -0.40 10.20
N TRP A 38 -10.94 -1.43 9.67
CA TRP A 38 -9.89 -1.26 8.68
C TRP A 38 -10.46 -0.70 7.38
N ARG A 39 -9.72 0.22 6.77
CA ARG A 39 -10.05 0.82 5.47
C ARG A 39 -8.85 0.91 4.55
N LEU A 40 -9.11 1.12 3.26
CA LEU A 40 -8.08 1.61 2.35
C LEU A 40 -7.63 3.01 2.77
N PRO A 41 -6.36 3.35 2.56
CA PRO A 41 -5.85 4.67 2.90
C PRO A 41 -6.25 5.68 1.84
N THR A 42 -6.32 6.95 2.22
CA THR A 42 -6.44 8.07 1.29
C THR A 42 -5.08 8.36 0.64
N LYS A 43 -5.07 9.04 -0.51
CA LYS A 43 -3.85 9.55 -1.16
C LYS A 43 -3.05 10.45 -0.22
N SER A 44 -3.71 11.29 0.56
CA SER A 44 -3.04 12.18 1.53
C SER A 44 -2.31 11.39 2.62
N GLU A 45 -2.94 10.34 3.16
CA GLU A 45 -2.32 9.44 4.14
C GLU A 45 -1.13 8.69 3.54
N VAL A 46 -1.27 8.14 2.33
CA VAL A 46 -0.17 7.45 1.65
C VAL A 46 0.99 8.40 1.35
N ARG A 47 0.72 9.63 0.90
CA ARG A 47 1.76 10.65 0.73
C ARG A 47 2.47 10.93 2.04
N SER A 48 1.73 11.09 3.14
CA SER A 48 2.34 11.31 4.45
C SER A 48 3.22 10.13 4.86
N LEU A 49 2.75 8.90 4.67
CA LEU A 49 3.49 7.67 4.96
C LEU A 49 4.79 7.59 4.15
N PHE A 50 4.74 7.92 2.86
CA PHE A 50 5.89 7.81 1.95
C PHE A 50 6.90 8.95 2.08
N ARG A 51 6.53 10.09 2.69
CA ARG A 51 7.50 11.16 3.01
C ARG A 51 8.62 10.64 3.91
N HIS A 52 8.31 9.75 4.83
CA HIS A 52 9.24 9.14 5.78
C HIS A 52 9.90 7.89 5.18
N GLN A 53 10.69 8.05 4.11
CA GLN A 53 11.15 6.91 3.31
C GLN A 53 11.97 5.88 4.08
N ASP A 54 12.89 6.32 4.96
CA ASP A 54 13.73 5.40 5.73
C ASP A 54 12.91 4.62 6.76
N GLU A 55 12.01 5.29 7.47
CA GLU A 55 11.07 4.66 8.40
C GLU A 55 10.16 3.68 7.66
N TYR A 56 9.66 4.07 6.48
CA TYR A 56 8.82 3.19 5.68
C TYR A 56 9.57 1.92 5.26
N ARG A 57 10.82 2.04 4.82
CA ARG A 57 11.64 0.89 4.42
C ARG A 57 11.90 -0.06 5.57
N GLU A 58 12.28 0.48 6.72
CA GLU A 58 12.65 -0.30 7.90
C GLU A 58 11.43 -1.00 8.50
N VAL A 59 10.40 -0.23 8.84
CA VAL A 59 9.23 -0.73 9.58
C VAL A 59 8.40 -1.67 8.71
N PHE A 60 8.22 -1.32 7.43
CA PHE A 60 7.16 -1.92 6.64
C PHE A 60 7.62 -2.78 5.48
N LEU A 61 8.83 -2.56 4.97
CA LEU A 61 9.42 -3.41 3.94
C LEU A 61 10.45 -4.39 4.52
N ASN A 62 10.79 -4.25 5.81
CA ASN A 62 11.88 -4.97 6.47
C ASN A 62 13.19 -4.85 5.66
N LEU A 63 13.45 -3.65 5.14
CA LEU A 63 14.64 -3.32 4.36
C LEU A 63 15.54 -2.39 5.15
N PRO A 64 16.87 -2.54 5.07
CA PRO A 64 17.79 -1.62 5.71
C PRO A 64 17.61 -0.20 5.16
N LYS A 65 17.90 0.79 6.03
CA LYS A 65 18.02 2.21 5.64
C LYS A 65 18.98 2.32 4.48
N LYS A 66 18.65 3.13 3.48
CA LYS A 66 19.55 3.29 2.33
C LYS A 66 20.81 4.03 2.81
N PRO A 67 22.02 3.45 2.66
CA PRO A 67 23.22 4.23 2.93
C PRO A 67 23.28 5.44 1.99
N ALA A 68 23.78 6.56 2.49
CA ALA A 68 24.02 7.75 1.67
C ALA A 68 24.85 7.35 0.44
N ARG A 69 24.30 7.61 -0.74
CA ARG A 69 24.72 7.14 -2.08
C ARG A 69 26.22 6.81 -2.19
N ARG A 70 26.55 5.56 -2.49
CA ARG A 70 27.65 5.25 -3.42
C ARG A 70 27.03 4.89 -4.77
N VAL A 71 27.56 5.51 -5.80
CA VAL A 71 27.10 5.44 -7.19
C VAL A 71 27.02 3.98 -7.64
N SER A 72 26.00 3.67 -8.44
CA SER A 72 25.80 2.40 -9.15
C SER A 72 25.73 1.15 -8.27
N ASN A 73 24.52 0.86 -7.78
CA ASN A 73 23.97 -0.49 -7.71
C ASN A 73 22.44 -0.37 -7.57
N TYR A 74 21.74 -0.41 -8.70
CA TYR A 74 20.27 -0.49 -8.73
C TYR A 74 19.86 -1.83 -8.12
N GLN A 75 19.56 -1.86 -6.82
CA GLN A 75 18.92 -3.02 -6.21
C GLN A 75 17.45 -3.02 -6.66
N ALA A 76 17.17 -3.85 -7.67
CA ALA A 76 15.81 -4.21 -8.07
C ALA A 76 15.12 -4.92 -6.89
N GLY A 77 14.38 -4.16 -6.08
CA GLY A 77 13.79 -4.70 -4.85
C GLY A 77 13.46 -3.59 -3.85
N GLY A 78 12.55 -2.69 -4.21
CA GLY A 78 12.13 -1.61 -3.32
C GLY A 78 10.99 -0.75 -3.84
N GLU A 79 10.60 -0.90 -5.11
CA GLU A 79 9.39 -0.27 -5.62
C GLU A 79 8.19 -1.09 -5.16
N THR A 80 7.37 -0.49 -4.30
CA THR A 80 6.08 -1.05 -3.89
C THR A 80 5.00 -0.08 -4.32
N CYS A 81 3.82 -0.61 -4.62
CA CYS A 81 2.68 0.21 -5.01
C CYS A 81 1.49 -0.17 -4.14
N VAL A 82 0.79 0.82 -3.60
CA VAL A 82 -0.37 0.62 -2.74
C VAL A 82 -1.61 1.26 -3.34
N TRP A 83 -2.74 0.57 -3.23
CA TRP A 83 -4.04 1.14 -3.56
C TRP A 83 -4.45 2.22 -2.57
N THR A 84 -5.22 3.18 -3.07
CA THR A 84 -5.89 4.21 -2.27
C THR A 84 -7.40 4.10 -2.44
N SER A 85 -8.13 4.67 -1.48
CA SER A 85 -9.59 4.68 -1.43
C SER A 85 -10.23 5.56 -2.50
N GLU A 86 -9.49 6.52 -3.07
CA GLU A 86 -10.04 7.43 -4.05
C GLU A 86 -10.29 6.76 -5.40
N THR A 87 -11.45 7.08 -5.97
CA THR A 87 -11.87 6.69 -7.32
C THR A 87 -12.00 7.90 -8.24
N ARG A 88 -12.10 7.65 -9.55
CA ARG A 88 -12.43 8.65 -10.56
C ARG A 88 -13.42 8.05 -11.55
N TYR A 89 -14.52 8.78 -11.82
CA TYR A 89 -15.60 8.34 -12.72
C TYR A 89 -16.16 6.93 -12.39
N ASP A 90 -16.09 6.53 -11.12
CA ASP A 90 -16.54 5.22 -10.60
C ASP A 90 -15.93 3.95 -11.21
N SER A 91 -15.14 4.05 -12.29
CA SER A 91 -14.46 2.93 -12.94
C SER A 91 -12.94 2.95 -12.78
N TYR A 92 -12.38 4.04 -12.25
CA TYR A 92 -10.94 4.17 -12.04
C TYR A 92 -10.60 4.29 -10.56
N ALA A 93 -9.44 3.76 -10.20
CA ALA A 93 -8.87 3.84 -8.87
C ALA A 93 -7.46 4.42 -8.90
N TRP A 94 -7.06 5.00 -7.76
CA TRP A 94 -5.73 5.58 -7.58
C TRP A 94 -4.80 4.63 -6.84
N LYS A 95 -3.56 4.57 -7.31
CA LYS A 95 -2.46 3.86 -6.64
C LYS A 95 -1.21 4.72 -6.58
N SER A 96 -0.41 4.51 -5.56
CA SER A 96 0.79 5.31 -5.29
C SER A 96 2.02 4.43 -5.19
N TYR A 97 3.08 4.83 -5.90
CA TYR A 97 4.36 4.12 -5.91
C TYR A 97 5.32 4.70 -4.86
N PHE A 98 5.89 3.82 -4.06
CA PHE A 98 7.07 4.11 -3.25
C PHE A 98 8.33 3.72 -4.05
N PRO A 99 9.45 4.47 -4.00
CA PRO A 99 9.70 5.66 -3.19
C PRO A 99 9.39 6.99 -3.88
N ASN A 100 9.07 6.99 -5.18
CA ASN A 100 8.95 8.22 -5.97
C ASN A 100 7.63 8.98 -5.75
N MET A 101 6.69 8.43 -4.98
CA MET A 101 5.36 8.99 -4.71
C MET A 101 4.55 9.26 -5.99
N ARG A 102 4.85 8.55 -7.08
CA ARG A 102 4.09 8.67 -8.33
C ARG A 102 2.68 8.13 -8.10
N GLU A 103 1.68 8.97 -8.31
CA GLU A 103 0.27 8.58 -8.29
C GLU A 103 -0.18 8.24 -9.72
N VAL A 104 -0.86 7.12 -9.90
CA VAL A 104 -1.41 6.69 -11.19
C VAL A 104 -2.88 6.33 -10.99
N CYS A 105 -3.72 6.81 -11.91
CA CYS A 105 -5.13 6.48 -11.99
C CYS A 105 -5.30 5.40 -13.08
N VAL A 106 -5.86 4.25 -12.72
CA VAL A 106 -6.03 3.09 -13.60
C VAL A 106 -7.44 2.52 -13.45
N ASP A 107 -7.91 1.81 -14.46
CA ASP A 107 -9.20 1.12 -14.40
C ASP A 107 -9.22 0.09 -13.26
N GLN A 108 -10.32 -0.01 -12.52
CA GLN A 108 -10.45 -0.89 -11.35
C GLN A 108 -10.28 -2.38 -11.71
N SER A 109 -10.70 -2.76 -12.92
CA SER A 109 -10.63 -4.13 -13.44
C SER A 109 -9.22 -4.51 -13.90
N VAL A 110 -8.29 -3.55 -13.97
CA VAL A 110 -6.93 -3.84 -14.43
C VAL A 110 -6.26 -4.81 -13.46
N SER A 111 -5.82 -5.96 -13.99
CA SER A 111 -4.96 -6.88 -13.25
C SER A 111 -3.57 -6.25 -13.14
N THR A 112 -3.38 -5.38 -12.14
CA THR A 112 -2.07 -4.80 -11.91
C THR A 112 -1.22 -5.70 -11.04
N THR A 113 -0.40 -6.50 -11.72
CA THR A 113 0.87 -6.97 -11.16
C THR A 113 1.57 -5.81 -10.46
N GLY A 114 1.95 -6.03 -9.20
CA GLY A 114 2.75 -5.08 -8.42
C GLY A 114 2.00 -4.12 -7.49
N THR A 115 0.66 -4.23 -7.32
CA THR A 115 -0.08 -3.38 -6.36
C THR A 115 -0.64 -4.19 -5.19
N SER A 116 -0.44 -3.72 -3.96
CA SER A 116 -0.93 -4.32 -2.73
C SER A 116 -1.90 -3.40 -2.00
N VAL A 117 -2.60 -3.94 -1.00
CA VAL A 117 -3.44 -3.19 -0.07
C VAL A 117 -2.76 -3.10 1.27
N ARG A 118 -2.65 -1.87 1.77
CA ARG A 118 -2.21 -1.62 3.12
C ARG A 118 -3.30 -0.89 3.88
N MET A 119 -3.86 -1.57 4.86
CA MET A 119 -4.96 -1.04 5.65
C MET A 119 -4.49 0.04 6.63
N VAL A 120 -5.36 1.01 6.82
CA VAL A 120 -5.25 2.03 7.86
C VAL A 120 -6.59 2.07 8.61
N ARG A 121 -6.54 2.41 9.89
CA ARG A 121 -7.71 2.76 10.69
C ARG A 121 -7.44 4.06 11.42
N ASP A 122 -8.47 4.78 11.81
CA ASP A 122 -8.34 5.98 12.63
C ASP A 122 -8.01 5.56 14.09
N MET A 123 -7.34 6.44 14.84
CA MET A 123 -7.13 6.19 16.28
C MET A 123 -8.16 7.02 17.03
N ASP A 124 -9.00 6.33 17.79
CA ASP A 124 -9.94 6.95 18.73
C ASP A 124 -9.21 7.59 19.92
#